data_AF-A0A2N6VBL3-F1
#
_entry.id   AF-A0A2N6VBL3-F1
#
_cell.length_a   1.000
_cell.length_b   1.000
_cell.length_c   1.000
_cell.angle_alpha   90.00
_cell.angle_beta   90.00
_cell.angle_gamma   90.00
#
_symmetry.space_group_name_H-M   'P 1'
#
loop_
_entity.id
_entity.type
_entity.pdbx_description
1 polymer ?
#
loop_
_entity_poly.entity_id
_entity_poly.type
_entity_poly.pdbx_seq_one_letter_code
_entity_poly.pdbx_strand_id
1 'polypeptide(L)'
;KFTALVPNLKGLARALDAQIDAVGVFASATESFAQANMNTSADNSIKQAAEVVSEARSAGVPSRAYLSMCFGDPWEGQVDRAAVVARSADLLEAGAEKVVI
;
A
#
# COMPACT_ATOMS: atom_id res chain seq x y z
N LYS A 1 -9.87 16.28 8.70
CA LYS A 1 -8.91 15.24 8.27
C LYS A 1 -9.65 14.20 7.44
N PHE A 2 -9.68 14.40 6.14
CA PHE A 2 -10.22 13.50 5.13
C PHE A 2 -9.08 12.68 4.54
N THR A 3 -9.30 11.38 4.38
CA THR A 3 -8.33 10.47 3.78
C THR A 3 -8.98 9.80 2.58
N ALA A 4 -8.30 9.81 1.44
CA ALA A 4 -8.76 9.14 0.23
C ALA A 4 -7.93 7.87 -0.01
N LEU A 5 -8.59 6.80 -0.47
CA LEU A 5 -7.89 5.62 -0.97
C LEU A 5 -7.38 5.90 -2.38
N VAL A 6 -6.08 5.74 -2.59
CA VAL A 6 -5.38 6.08 -3.82
C VAL A 6 -4.62 4.85 -4.33
N PRO A 7 -5.14 4.17 -5.37
CA PRO A 7 -4.54 2.94 -5.88
C PRO A 7 -3.33 3.16 -6.79
N ASN A 8 -3.10 4.39 -7.27
CA ASN A 8 -2.06 4.71 -8.25
C ASN A 8 -1.83 6.22 -8.36
N LEU A 9 -0.79 6.61 -9.10
CA LEU A 9 -0.40 8.02 -9.31
C LEU A 9 -1.49 8.87 -9.97
N LYS A 10 -2.34 8.30 -10.83
CA LYS A 10 -3.48 9.05 -11.41
C LYS A 10 -4.52 9.38 -10.34
N GLY A 11 -4.76 8.45 -9.41
CA GLY A 11 -5.58 8.69 -8.23
C GLY A 11 -4.96 9.73 -7.31
N LEU A 12 -3.63 9.71 -7.15
CA LEU A 12 -2.90 10.66 -6.32
C LEU A 12 -3.08 12.09 -6.84
N ALA A 13 -2.84 12.31 -8.13
CA ALA A 13 -3.03 13.62 -8.76
C ALA A 13 -4.42 14.20 -8.47
N ARG A 14 -5.48 13.39 -8.63
CA ARG A 14 -6.86 13.81 -8.32
C ARG A 14 -7.08 14.09 -6.83
N ALA A 15 -6.45 13.32 -5.95
CA ALA A 15 -6.56 13.52 -4.51
C ALA A 15 -5.85 14.80 -4.04
N LEU A 16 -4.72 15.14 -4.68
CA LEU A 16 -4.00 16.39 -4.46
C LEU A 16 -4.81 17.59 -4.98
N ASP A 17 -5.40 17.50 -6.17
CA ASP A 17 -6.30 18.53 -6.71
C ASP A 17 -7.51 18.78 -5.81
N ALA A 18 -8.01 17.72 -5.15
CA ALA A 18 -9.10 17.78 -4.18
C ALA A 18 -8.66 18.21 -2.77
N GLN A 19 -7.37 18.54 -2.57
CA GLN A 19 -6.80 19.00 -1.30
C GLN A 19 -7.05 18.04 -0.12
N ILE A 20 -6.85 16.74 -0.34
CA ILE A 20 -7.02 15.72 0.70
C ILE A 20 -5.99 15.90 1.83
N ASP A 21 -6.38 15.58 3.07
CA ASP A 21 -5.47 15.71 4.22
C ASP A 21 -4.49 14.53 4.35
N ALA A 22 -4.81 13.37 3.76
CA ALA A 22 -3.97 12.18 3.79
C ALA A 22 -4.35 11.18 2.67
N VAL A 23 -3.40 10.31 2.34
CA VAL A 23 -3.55 9.26 1.33
C VAL A 23 -3.52 7.88 1.97
N GLY A 24 -4.42 6.98 1.54
CA GLY A 24 -4.36 5.55 1.84
C GLY A 24 -3.94 4.76 0.61
N VAL A 25 -2.92 3.91 0.73
CA VAL A 25 -2.53 2.94 -0.32
C VAL A 25 -2.76 1.52 0.19
N PHE A 26 -2.91 0.56 -0.72
CA PHE A 26 -3.06 -0.85 -0.36
C PHE A 26 -2.10 -1.73 -1.16
N ALA A 27 -1.60 -2.77 -0.52
CA ALA A 27 -0.75 -3.80 -1.10
C ALA A 27 -1.10 -5.17 -0.48
N SER A 28 -0.54 -6.24 -1.06
CA SER A 28 -0.79 -7.62 -0.63
C SER A 28 0.48 -8.26 -0.08
N ALA A 29 0.36 -9.03 0.99
CA ALA A 29 1.45 -9.88 1.47
C ALA A 29 1.64 -11.14 0.60
N THR A 30 0.59 -11.58 -0.09
CA THR A 30 0.49 -12.86 -0.82
C THR A 30 0.21 -12.67 -2.31
N GLU A 31 0.59 -13.67 -3.11
CA GLU A 31 0.48 -13.63 -4.58
C GLU A 31 -0.97 -13.81 -5.04
N SER A 32 -1.69 -14.76 -4.47
CA SER A 32 -3.05 -15.12 -4.87
C SER A 32 -4.02 -13.96 -4.66
N PHE A 33 -3.94 -13.28 -3.51
CA PHE A 33 -4.74 -12.08 -3.26
C PHE A 33 -4.36 -10.93 -4.19
N ALA A 34 -3.05 -10.71 -4.45
CA ALA A 34 -2.59 -9.67 -5.37
C ALA A 34 -3.11 -9.91 -6.80
N GLN A 35 -3.05 -11.15 -7.28
CA GLN A 35 -3.54 -11.51 -8.62
C GLN A 35 -5.06 -11.36 -8.70
N ALA A 36 -5.80 -11.89 -7.72
CA ALA A 36 -7.27 -11.87 -7.74
C ALA A 36 -7.86 -10.45 -7.61
N ASN A 37 -7.25 -9.58 -6.79
CA ASN A 37 -7.83 -8.27 -6.48
C ASN A 37 -7.20 -7.11 -7.25
N MET A 38 -5.95 -7.27 -7.70
CA MET A 38 -5.15 -6.20 -8.28
C MET A 38 -4.54 -6.57 -9.63
N ASN A 39 -4.72 -7.81 -10.09
CA ASN A 39 -4.16 -8.33 -11.34
C ASN A 39 -2.64 -8.08 -11.43
N THR A 40 -1.94 -8.31 -10.33
CA THR A 40 -0.50 -8.07 -10.19
C THR A 40 0.13 -9.00 -9.15
N SER A 41 1.46 -9.02 -9.05
CA SER A 41 2.17 -9.83 -8.03
C SER A 41 2.24 -9.13 -6.67
N ALA A 42 2.52 -9.88 -5.61
CA ALA A 42 2.69 -9.30 -4.28
C ALA A 42 3.84 -8.26 -4.29
N ASP A 43 4.97 -8.60 -4.90
CA ASP A 43 6.12 -7.69 -5.03
C ASP A 43 5.78 -6.43 -5.82
N ASN A 44 5.04 -6.55 -6.92
CA ASN A 44 4.67 -5.39 -7.71
C ASN A 44 3.62 -4.52 -7.00
N SER A 45 2.73 -5.12 -6.21
CA SER A 45 1.78 -4.38 -5.37
C SER A 45 2.49 -3.46 -4.37
N ILE A 46 3.58 -3.94 -3.75
CA ILE A 46 4.40 -3.16 -2.82
C ILE A 46 5.10 -2.02 -3.55
N LYS A 47 5.72 -2.31 -4.72
CA LYS A 47 6.40 -1.28 -5.52
C LYS A 47 5.45 -0.15 -5.94
N GLN A 48 4.24 -0.49 -6.40
CA GLN A 48 3.24 0.51 -6.80
C GLN A 48 2.74 1.34 -5.62
N ALA A 49 2.49 0.70 -4.47
CA ALA A 49 2.11 1.41 -3.25
C ALA A 49 3.23 2.34 -2.77
N ALA A 50 4.49 1.87 -2.79
CA ALA A 50 5.67 2.64 -2.43
C ALA A 50 5.87 3.87 -3.34
N GLU A 51 5.63 3.73 -4.65
CA GLU A 51 5.69 4.85 -5.61
C GLU A 51 4.67 5.94 -5.24
N VAL A 52 3.41 5.57 -4.99
CA VAL A 52 2.38 6.52 -4.56
C VAL A 52 2.73 7.17 -3.22
N VAL A 53 3.26 6.39 -2.27
CA VAL A 53 3.69 6.88 -0.95
C VAL A 53 4.80 7.90 -1.09
N SER A 54 5.82 7.63 -1.91
CA SER A 54 6.94 8.52 -2.18
C SER A 54 6.47 9.83 -2.82
N GLU A 55 5.60 9.76 -3.82
CA GLU A 55 5.06 10.95 -4.47
C GLU A 55 4.15 11.78 -3.54
N ALA A 56 3.32 11.12 -2.73
CA ALA A 56 2.49 11.81 -1.73
C ALA A 56 3.36 12.53 -0.69
N ARG A 57 4.45 11.89 -0.23
CA ARG A 57 5.43 12.49 0.66
C ARG A 57 6.13 13.70 0.04
N SER A 58 6.53 13.61 -1.23
CA SER A 58 7.12 14.73 -1.97
C SER A 58 6.15 15.91 -2.10
N ALA A 59 4.84 15.64 -2.19
CA ALA A 59 3.78 16.65 -2.17
C ALA A 59 3.41 17.14 -0.75
N GLY A 60 4.09 16.65 0.30
CA GLY A 60 3.82 17.04 1.70
C GLY A 60 2.54 16.45 2.29
N VAL A 61 1.95 15.43 1.65
CA VAL A 61 0.71 14.78 2.11
C VAL A 61 1.05 13.44 2.78
N PRO A 62 0.70 13.23 4.06
CA PRO A 62 1.02 11.99 4.76
C PRO A 62 0.24 10.82 4.18
N SER A 63 0.87 9.65 4.18
CA SER A 63 0.29 8.41 3.65
C SER A 63 0.20 7.32 4.72
N ARG A 64 -0.81 6.47 4.58
CA ARG A 64 -1.01 5.23 5.33
C ARG A 64 -1.03 4.07 4.35
N ALA A 65 -0.26 3.03 4.60
CA ALA A 65 -0.31 1.81 3.80
C ALA A 65 -1.10 0.70 4.50
N TYR A 66 -1.91 -0.03 3.75
CA TYR A 66 -2.61 -1.23 4.19
C TYR A 66 -1.97 -2.45 3.54
N LEU A 67 -1.49 -3.40 4.34
CA LEU A 67 -0.93 -4.66 3.85
C LEU A 67 -1.92 -5.78 4.15
N SER A 68 -2.45 -6.38 3.08
CA SER A 68 -3.50 -7.40 3.20
C SER A 68 -2.91 -8.78 3.47
N MET A 69 -3.72 -9.66 4.07
CA MET A 69 -3.41 -11.08 4.29
C MET A 69 -2.25 -11.36 5.26
N CYS A 70 -1.94 -10.42 6.17
CA CYS A 70 -0.80 -10.55 7.08
C CYS A 70 -0.88 -11.72 8.07
N PHE A 71 -2.08 -12.20 8.37
CA PHE A 71 -2.32 -13.28 9.36
C PHE A 71 -2.92 -14.55 8.74
N GLY A 72 -3.02 -14.61 7.42
CA GLY A 72 -3.63 -15.72 6.69
C GLY A 72 -4.25 -15.25 5.38
N ASP A 73 -4.23 -16.14 4.40
CA ASP A 73 -4.77 -15.93 3.06
C ASP A 73 -5.77 -17.07 2.72
N PRO A 74 -6.94 -16.78 2.14
CA PRO A 74 -7.95 -17.80 1.85
C PRO A 74 -7.55 -18.78 0.73
N TRP A 75 -6.51 -18.47 -0.05
CA TRP A 75 -5.96 -19.33 -1.11
C TRP A 75 -4.63 -19.97 -0.72
N GLU A 76 -3.74 -19.24 -0.02
CA GLU A 76 -2.39 -19.72 0.34
C GLU A 76 -2.30 -20.28 1.77
N GLY A 77 -3.30 -20.02 2.61
CA GLY A 77 -3.32 -20.46 4.00
C GLY A 77 -2.40 -19.62 4.87
N GLN A 78 -1.40 -20.24 5.49
CA GLN A 78 -0.50 -19.55 6.43
C GLN A 78 0.49 -18.65 5.68
N VAL A 79 0.55 -17.37 6.09
CA VAL A 79 1.47 -16.38 5.51
C VAL A 79 2.73 -16.25 6.36
N ASP A 80 3.88 -16.19 5.70
CA ASP A 80 5.17 -16.03 6.38
C ASP A 80 5.28 -14.64 7.03
N ARG A 81 5.46 -14.64 8.35
CA ARG A 81 5.64 -13.43 9.17
C ARG A 81 6.87 -12.63 8.73
N ALA A 82 7.95 -13.28 8.32
CA ALA A 82 9.15 -12.57 7.87
C ALA A 82 8.88 -11.78 6.59
N ALA A 83 8.12 -12.35 5.66
CA ALA A 83 7.68 -11.66 4.44
C ALA A 83 6.78 -10.45 4.76
N VAL A 84 5.83 -10.59 5.70
CA VAL A 84 4.97 -9.48 6.14
C VAL A 84 5.79 -8.33 6.73
N VAL A 85 6.77 -8.65 7.59
CA VAL A 85 7.66 -7.64 8.19
C VAL A 85 8.49 -6.93 7.12
N ALA A 86 9.10 -7.68 6.19
CA ALA A 86 9.92 -7.11 5.12
C ALA A 86 9.09 -6.17 4.23
N ARG A 87 7.93 -6.62 3.76
CA ARG A 87 7.00 -5.80 2.95
C ARG A 87 6.50 -4.56 3.68
N SER A 88 6.28 -4.66 4.99
CA SER A 88 5.91 -3.50 5.82
C SER A 88 7.07 -2.51 5.93
N ALA A 89 8.30 -3.01 6.07
CA ALA A 89 9.50 -2.16 6.09
C ALA A 89 9.66 -1.40 4.78
N ASP A 90 9.49 -2.05 3.63
CA ASP A 90 9.57 -1.40 2.30
C ASP A 90 8.61 -0.19 2.20
N LEU A 91 7.38 -0.33 2.71
CA LEU A 91 6.37 0.74 2.69
C LEU A 91 6.73 1.90 3.65
N LEU A 92 7.30 1.59 4.82
CA LEU A 92 7.78 2.60 5.76
C LEU A 92 9.00 3.35 5.20
N GLU A 93 9.94 2.64 4.59
CA GLU A 93 11.13 3.22 3.96
C GLU A 93 10.76 4.14 2.79
N ALA A 94 9.74 3.77 2.01
CA ALA A 94 9.16 4.63 0.97
C ALA A 94 8.57 5.94 1.55
N GLY A 95 8.23 5.96 2.84
CA GLY A 95 7.79 7.16 3.55
C GLY A 95 6.35 7.11 4.06
N ALA A 96 5.74 5.93 4.15
CA ALA A 96 4.45 5.80 4.81
C ALA A 96 4.58 6.18 6.28
N GLU A 97 3.65 6.98 6.80
CA GLU A 97 3.64 7.36 8.22
C GLU A 97 3.39 6.13 9.10
N LYS A 98 2.61 5.16 8.57
CA LYS A 98 2.30 3.90 9.22
C LYS A 98 1.84 2.85 8.24
N VAL A 99 2.06 1.60 8.62
CA VAL A 99 1.53 0.41 7.96
C VAL A 99 0.49 -0.23 8.88
N VAL A 100 -0.65 -0.60 8.30
CA VAL A 100 -1.72 -1.35 8.95
C VAL A 100 -1.63 -2.79 8.45
N ILE A 101 -1.39 -3.73 9.36
CA ILE A 101 -1.30 -5.18 9.10
C ILE A 101 -2.43 -5.94 9.79
#